data_AF-A0A800KTI3-F1
#
_entry.id   AF-A0A800KTI3-F1
#
_cell.length_a   1.000
_cell.length_b   1.000
_cell.length_c   1.000
_cell.angle_alpha   90.00
_cell.angle_beta   90.00
_cell.angle_gamma   90.00
#
_symmetry.space_group_name_H-M   'P 1'
#
loop_
_entity.id
_entity.type
_entity.pdbx_description
1 polymer ?
#
loop_
_entity_poly.entity_id
_entity_poly.type
_entity_poly.pdbx_seq_one_letter_code
_entity_poly.pdbx_strand_id
1 'polypeptide(L)' 'MEKSPLGKLPYLKGKDTKIADSRLIAHYLQAQYRNNLDAHLTELEQATAKVWQRLIEEHLY' A
#
# COMPACT_ATOMS: atom_id res chain seq x y z
N MET A 1 22.18 10.53 -1.09
CA MET A 1 20.72 10.29 -1.24
C MET A 1 20.50 8.78 -1.28
N GLU A 2 19.77 8.23 -0.31
CA GLU A 2 19.60 6.77 -0.19
C GLU A 2 18.65 6.27 -1.28
N LYS A 3 19.14 5.35 -2.13
CA LYS A 3 18.38 4.79 -3.25
C LYS A 3 17.26 3.88 -2.73
N SER A 4 16.07 4.00 -3.32
CA SER A 4 14.98 3.04 -3.13
C SER A 4 15.48 1.61 -3.35
N PRO A 5 15.01 0.61 -2.58
CA PRO A 5 15.40 -0.79 -2.75
C PRO A 5 15.25 -1.31 -4.18
N LEU A 6 14.31 -0.74 -4.95
CA LEU A 6 14.01 -1.12 -6.33
C LEU A 6 14.20 0.04 -7.33
N GLY A 7 14.79 1.15 -6.91
CA GLY A 7 14.93 2.35 -7.76
C GLY A 7 13.61 3.09 -8.07
N LYS A 8 12.48 2.64 -7.50
CA LYS A 8 11.14 3.25 -7.66
C LYS A 8 10.58 3.73 -6.32
N LEU A 9 9.81 4.82 -6.34
CA LEU A 9 9.09 5.35 -5.17
C LEU A 9 7.61 4.95 -5.25
N PRO A 10 6.89 4.85 -4.11
CA PRO A 10 7.36 5.02 -2.73
C PRO A 10 8.06 3.77 -2.15
N TYR A 11 8.87 3.96 -1.11
CA TYR A 11 9.39 2.89 -0.24
C TYR A 11 9.38 3.33 1.23
N LEU A 12 9.13 2.39 2.14
CA LEU A 12 9.18 2.55 3.59
C LEU A 12 10.49 1.98 4.14
N LYS A 13 11.14 2.72 5.04
CA LYS A 13 12.32 2.28 5.80
C LYS A 13 12.01 2.31 7.29
N GLY A 14 11.82 1.14 7.88
CA GLY A 14 11.77 0.91 9.32
C GLY A 14 13.16 0.67 9.91
N LYS A 15 13.21 0.30 11.19
CA LYS A 15 14.46 0.06 11.92
C LYS A 15 15.27 -1.08 11.29
N ASP A 16 14.58 -2.18 10.93
CA ASP A 16 15.20 -3.38 10.33
C ASP A 16 14.53 -3.80 9.01
N THR A 17 13.54 -3.05 8.52
CA THR A 17 12.74 -3.38 7.34
C THR A 17 12.83 -2.31 6.26
N LYS A 18 12.99 -2.73 5.01
CA LYS A 18 12.83 -1.88 3.82
C LYS A 18 11.78 -2.51 2.91
N ILE A 19 10.69 -1.78 2.68
CA ILE A 19 9.55 -2.25 1.89
C ILE A 19 9.35 -1.26 0.75
N ALA A 20 9.50 -1.73 -0.49
CA ALA A 20 9.09 -0.98 -1.68
C ALA A 20 7.69 -1.48 -2.11
N ASP A 21 7.01 -0.72 -2.97
CA ASP A 21 5.60 -0.92 -3.40
C ASP A 21 4.56 -0.34 -2.43
N SER A 22 3.68 0.53 -2.95
CA SER A 22 2.66 1.24 -2.16
C SER A 22 1.67 0.29 -1.49
N ARG A 23 1.30 -0.83 -2.11
CA ARG A 23 0.37 -1.82 -1.55
C ARG A 23 1.01 -2.55 -0.39
N LEU A 24 2.26 -2.98 -0.56
CA LEU A 24 3.01 -3.66 0.49
C LEU A 24 3.27 -2.74 1.69
N ILE A 25 3.55 -1.47 1.45
CA ILE A 25 3.67 -0.45 2.50
C ILE A 25 2.36 -0.29 3.26
N ALA A 26 1.23 -0.14 2.56
CA ALA A 26 -0.08 0.02 3.19
C ALA A 26 -0.46 -1.21 4.04
N HIS A 27 -0.28 -2.42 3.50
CA HIS A 27 -0.52 -3.66 4.24
C HIS A 27 0.37 -3.80 5.47
N TYR A 28 1.67 -3.49 5.34
CA TYR A 28 2.60 -3.55 6.47
C TYR A 28 2.18 -2.58 7.58
N LEU A 29 1.80 -1.36 7.24
CA LEU A 29 1.36 -0.35 8.22
C LEU A 29 0.08 -0.77 8.93
N GLN A 30 -0.91 -1.29 8.20
CA GLN A 30 -2.15 -1.81 8.79
C GLN A 30 -1.87 -2.97 9.77
N ALA A 31 -1.01 -3.90 9.39
CA ALA A 31 -0.61 -5.02 10.25
C ALA A 31 0.18 -4.57 11.49
N GLN A 32 1.19 -3.70 11.31
CA GLN A 32 2.07 -3.24 12.38
C GLN A 32 1.32 -2.46 13.46
N TYR A 33 0.38 -1.60 13.06
CA TYR A 33 -0.40 -0.77 13.98
C TYR A 33 -1.74 -1.39 14.37
N ARG A 34 -2.01 -2.63 13.94
CA ARG A 34 -3.31 -3.34 14.12
C ARG A 34 -4.50 -2.44 13.76
N ASN A 35 -4.35 -1.67 12.69
CA ASN A 35 -5.34 -0.70 12.24
C ASN A 35 -5.91 -1.18 10.91
N ASN A 36 -7.20 -1.48 10.89
CA ASN A 36 -7.91 -1.72 9.65
C ASN A 36 -8.51 -0.39 9.18
N LEU A 37 -7.79 0.28 8.28
CA LEU A 37 -8.21 1.57 7.73
C LEU A 37 -9.57 1.48 7.02
N ASP A 38 -9.89 0.30 6.49
CA ASP A 38 -11.10 0.02 5.73
C ASP A 38 -12.23 -0.56 6.60
N ALA A 39 -12.06 -0.62 7.92
CA ALA A 39 -13.06 -1.17 8.85
C ALA A 39 -14.40 -0.44 8.82
N HIS A 40 -14.41 0.82 8.36
CA HIS A 40 -15.61 1.64 8.21
C HIS A 40 -16.34 1.42 6.88
N LEU A 41 -15.75 0.68 5.94
CA LEU A 41 -16.30 0.43 4.62
C LEU A 41 -17.18 -0.82 4.63
N THR A 42 -18.31 -0.74 3.94
CA THR A 42 -19.13 -1.90 3.57
C THR A 42 -18.41 -2.80 2.57
N GLU A 43 -18.87 -4.04 2.40
CA GLU A 43 -18.29 -4.99 1.43
C GLU A 43 -18.30 -4.44 0.00
N LEU A 44 -19.37 -3.73 -0.38
CA LEU A 44 -19.48 -3.11 -1.70
C LEU A 44 -18.44 -1.99 -1.88
N GLU A 45 -18.28 -1.13 -0.87
CA GLU A 45 -17.30 -0.04 -0.91
C GLU A 45 -15.86 -0.57 -0.98
N GLN A 46 -15.55 -1.63 -0.23
CA GLN A 46 -14.25 -2.30 -0.33
C GLN A 46 -14.02 -2.88 -1.73
N ALA A 47 -15.04 -3.52 -2.32
CA ALA A 47 -14.95 -4.04 -3.68
C ALA A 47 -14.74 -2.91 -4.71
N THR A 48 -15.46 -1.80 -4.58
CA THR A 48 -15.30 -0.61 -5.45
C THR A 48 -13.91 0.00 -5.31
N ALA A 49 -13.41 0.18 -4.09
CA ALA A 49 -12.06 0.69 -3.84
C ALA A 49 -10.99 -0.18 -4.52
N LYS A 50 -11.15 -1.51 -4.44
CA LYS A 50 -10.25 -2.48 -5.08
C LYS A 50 -10.25 -2.41 -6.61
N VAL A 51 -11.41 -2.15 -7.22
CA VAL A 51 -11.51 -1.95 -8.68
C VAL A 51 -10.75 -0.70 -9.11
N TRP A 52 -10.98 0.42 -8.42
CA TRP A 52 -10.26 1.67 -8.69
C TRP A 52 -8.75 1.52 -8.52
N GLN A 53 -8.33 0.84 -7.45
CA GLN A 53 -6.93 0.58 -7.21
C GLN A 53 -6.27 -0.17 -8.39
N ARG A 54 -6.88 -1.28 -8.86
CA ARG A 54 -6.35 -2.04 -10.01
C ARG A 54 -6.33 -1.23 -11.30
N LEU A 55 -7.39 -0.46 -11.58
CA LEU A 55 -7.44 0.39 -12.76
C LEU A 55 -6.28 1.38 -12.77
N ILE A 56 -6.03 2.04 -11.64
CA ILE A 56 -4.97 3.04 -11.52
C ILE A 56 -3.60 2.40 -11.71
N GLU A 57 -3.35 1.27 -11.05
CA GLU A 57 -2.02 0.66 -11.01
C GLU A 57 -1.67 -0.18 -12.25
N GLU A 58 -2.66 -0.71 -12.98
CA GLU A 58 -2.41 -1.58 -14.14
C GLU A 58 -2.61 -0.87 -15.48
N HIS A 59 -3.37 0.24 -15.50
CA HIS A 59 -3.75 0.91 -16.75
C HIS A 59 -3.43 2.40 -16.80
N LEU A 60 -3.12 3.05 -15.67
CA LEU A 60 -2.88 4.50 -15.61
C LEU A 60 -1.49 4.88 -15.09
N TYR A 61 -0.70 3.93 -14.58
CA TYR A 61 0.68 4.08 -14.08
C TYR A 61 1.55 2.90 -14.51
#